data_AF-A0AAD8HGE5-F1
#
_entry.id   AF-A0AAD8HGE5-F1
#
_cell.length_a   1.000
_cell.length_b   1.000
_cell.length_c   1.000
_cell.angle_alpha   90.00
_cell.angle_beta   90.00
_cell.angle_gamma   90.00
#
_symmetry.space_group_name_H-M   'P 1'
#
loop_
_entity.id
_entity.type
_entity.pdbx_description
1 polymer ?
#
loop_
_entity_poly.entity_id
_entity_poly.type
_entity_poly.pdbx_seq_one_letter_code
_entity_poly.pdbx_strand_id
1 'polypeptide(L)'
;MIDLAQKHENEWEVAYNTFCGVEDGLEVNDNAEVEVIIQDIRSANQEDDTYFTALIHSLIYLKAGVKANGAWNILISFMDRGTFVISTKFFEQRIYTELQLMLIKIQRTARLNELLREHVKEILMKVSPEISKNPPMVRFMKNDLFRICYLTEDKLKDYPNNYLISVEKYLRSTGFMTTEKDKAADTLRRYLMENVPYYRKRVERGLEVHPRLPNMPKQNQKDVSIAWLWAGVG
;
A
#
# COMPACT_ATOMS: atom_id res chain seq x y z
N MET A 1 -42.21 14.65 7.12
CA MET A 1 -41.04 14.56 6.23
C MET A 1 -39.87 14.24 7.14
N ILE A 2 -39.48 12.96 7.22
CA ILE A 2 -38.25 12.59 7.95
C ILE A 2 -37.09 13.12 7.11
N ASP A 3 -36.25 13.91 7.75
CA ASP A 3 -35.17 14.64 7.11
C ASP A 3 -34.18 13.65 6.47
N LEU A 4 -34.02 13.72 5.14
CA LEU A 4 -33.12 12.84 4.39
C LEU A 4 -31.67 12.97 4.89
N ALA A 5 -31.30 14.14 5.44
CA ALA A 5 -30.01 14.39 6.06
C ALA A 5 -29.81 13.52 7.33
N GLN A 6 -30.80 13.47 8.23
CA GLN A 6 -30.75 12.63 9.45
C GLN A 6 -30.71 11.14 9.13
N LYS A 7 -31.39 10.69 8.06
CA LYS A 7 -31.36 9.29 7.64
C LYS A 7 -29.97 8.87 7.15
N HIS A 8 -29.28 9.74 6.41
CA HIS A 8 -27.91 9.47 5.94
C HIS A 8 -26.86 9.57 7.06
N GLU A 9 -27.05 10.45 8.04
CA GLU A 9 -26.18 10.55 9.22
C GLU A 9 -26.26 9.28 10.08
N ASN A 10 -27.48 8.76 10.29
CA ASN A 10 -27.69 7.49 10.98
C ASN A 10 -27.09 6.29 10.25
N GLU A 11 -27.11 6.27 8.90
CA GLU A 11 -26.49 5.19 8.11
C GLU A 11 -24.97 5.15 8.27
N TRP A 12 -24.32 6.31 8.36
CA TRP A 12 -22.88 6.42 8.60
C TRP A 12 -22.53 6.04 10.04
N GLU A 13 -23.30 6.48 11.02
CA GLU A 13 -23.09 6.11 12.42
C GLU A 13 -23.24 4.60 12.63
N VAL A 14 -24.27 3.98 12.03
CA VAL A 14 -24.45 2.53 12.09
C VAL A 14 -23.28 1.80 11.42
N ALA A 15 -22.84 2.26 10.24
CA ALA A 15 -21.70 1.64 9.55
C ALA A 15 -20.41 1.78 10.37
N TYR A 16 -20.17 2.94 10.96
CA TYR A 16 -19.01 3.21 11.81
C TYR A 16 -19.02 2.34 13.06
N ASN A 17 -20.13 2.32 13.80
CA ASN A 17 -20.31 1.46 14.97
C ASN A 17 -20.15 -0.02 14.62
N THR A 18 -20.61 -0.43 13.44
CA THR A 18 -20.39 -1.81 12.93
C THR A 18 -18.90 -2.06 12.69
N PHE A 19 -18.23 -1.18 11.95
CA PHE A 19 -16.80 -1.32 11.59
C PHE A 19 -15.89 -1.34 12.82
N CYS A 20 -16.17 -0.49 13.82
CA CYS A 20 -15.47 -0.48 15.11
C CYS A 20 -15.91 -1.60 16.06
N GLY A 21 -16.94 -2.35 15.71
CA GLY A 21 -17.46 -3.49 16.47
C GLY A 21 -16.66 -4.76 16.26
N VAL A 22 -17.28 -5.90 16.56
CA VAL A 22 -16.62 -7.21 16.49
C VAL A 22 -16.41 -7.63 15.03
N GLU A 23 -15.14 -7.65 14.62
CA GLU A 23 -14.71 -8.26 13.37
C GLU A 23 -14.52 -9.78 13.58
N ASP A 24 -15.42 -10.57 13.01
CA ASP A 24 -15.41 -12.04 13.09
C ASP A 24 -14.16 -12.65 12.42
N GLY A 25 -13.65 -11.96 11.40
CA GLY A 25 -12.42 -12.34 10.72
C GLY A 25 -11.16 -12.28 11.60
N LEU A 26 -11.15 -11.61 12.76
CA LEU A 26 -9.92 -11.49 13.54
C LEU A 26 -9.41 -12.82 14.11
N GLU A 27 -10.32 -13.73 14.47
CA GLU A 27 -9.98 -15.02 15.10
C GLU A 27 -10.12 -16.21 14.14
N VAL A 28 -11.10 -16.17 13.23
CA VAL A 28 -11.35 -17.22 12.23
C VAL A 28 -11.35 -16.58 10.84
N ASN A 29 -10.23 -16.71 10.14
CA ASN A 29 -10.04 -16.20 8.78
C ASN A 29 -9.19 -17.17 7.95
N ASP A 30 -9.20 -16.88 6.66
CA ASP A 30 -8.49 -17.57 5.60
C ASP A 30 -7.26 -16.77 5.14
N ASN A 31 -6.71 -15.86 5.97
CA ASN A 31 -5.58 -14.99 5.57
C ASN A 31 -4.41 -15.81 5.01
N ALA A 32 -4.09 -16.94 5.64
CA ALA A 32 -3.00 -17.82 5.22
C ALA A 32 -3.29 -18.49 3.86
N GLU A 33 -4.54 -18.87 3.60
CA GLU A 33 -4.92 -19.47 2.32
C GLU A 33 -4.91 -18.43 1.20
N VAL A 34 -5.40 -17.23 1.48
CA VAL A 34 -5.33 -16.10 0.55
C VAL A 34 -3.87 -15.69 0.29
N GLU A 35 -3.00 -15.77 1.29
CA GLU A 35 -1.56 -15.54 1.12
C GLU A 35 -0.96 -16.51 0.10
N VAL A 36 -1.29 -17.79 0.22
CA VAL A 36 -0.82 -18.82 -0.72
C VAL A 36 -1.32 -18.52 -2.13
N ILE A 37 -2.58 -18.10 -2.30
CA ILE A 37 -3.12 -17.72 -3.62
C ILE A 37 -2.34 -16.54 -4.22
N ILE A 38 -2.09 -15.49 -3.44
CA ILE A 38 -1.32 -14.33 -3.89
C ILE A 38 0.11 -14.73 -4.25
N GLN A 39 0.74 -15.57 -3.42
CA GLN A 39 2.10 -16.06 -3.64
C GLN A 39 2.20 -16.96 -4.89
N ASP A 40 1.20 -17.79 -5.17
CA ASP A 40 1.10 -18.59 -6.40
C ASP A 40 1.06 -17.67 -7.63
N ILE A 41 0.21 -16.63 -7.60
CA ILE A 41 0.11 -15.64 -8.68
C ILE A 41 1.45 -14.91 -8.87
N ARG A 42 2.11 -14.51 -7.77
CA ARG A 42 3.42 -13.84 -7.83
C ARG A 42 4.52 -14.76 -8.37
N SER A 43 4.51 -16.02 -7.99
CA SER A 43 5.51 -17.00 -8.43
C SER A 43 5.37 -17.32 -9.92
N ALA A 44 4.14 -17.34 -10.43
CA ALA A 44 3.85 -17.49 -11.86
C ALA A 44 4.14 -16.23 -12.69
N ASN A 45 4.14 -15.04 -12.06
CA ASN A 45 4.31 -13.74 -12.73
C ASN A 45 5.40 -12.93 -12.04
N GLN A 46 6.66 -13.22 -12.37
CA GLN A 46 7.81 -12.64 -11.66
C GLN A 46 8.01 -11.13 -11.94
N GLU A 47 7.55 -10.66 -13.09
CA GLU A 47 7.65 -9.25 -13.49
C GLU A 47 6.48 -8.45 -12.92
N ASP A 48 6.74 -7.28 -12.36
CA ASP A 48 5.74 -6.52 -11.58
C ASP A 48 4.50 -6.14 -12.39
N ASP A 49 4.66 -5.77 -13.66
CA ASP A 49 3.54 -5.42 -14.54
C ASP A 49 2.68 -6.66 -14.88
N THR A 50 3.33 -7.81 -15.10
CA THR A 50 2.61 -9.09 -15.32
C THR A 50 1.90 -9.54 -14.06
N TYR A 51 2.54 -9.38 -12.90
CA TYR A 51 1.96 -9.68 -11.60
C TYR A 51 0.72 -8.85 -11.33
N PHE A 52 0.83 -7.53 -11.50
CA PHE A 52 -0.30 -6.61 -11.33
C PHE A 52 -1.46 -6.96 -12.24
N THR A 53 -1.18 -7.25 -13.52
CA THR A 53 -2.19 -7.65 -14.50
C THR A 53 -2.87 -8.96 -14.12
N ALA A 54 -2.09 -9.98 -13.72
CA ALA A 54 -2.61 -11.27 -13.29
C ALA A 54 -3.48 -11.13 -12.02
N LEU A 55 -3.04 -10.34 -11.04
CA LEU A 55 -3.78 -10.09 -9.82
C LEU A 55 -5.09 -9.31 -10.11
N ILE A 56 -5.07 -8.37 -11.06
CA ILE A 56 -6.29 -7.62 -11.47
C ILE A 56 -7.34 -8.56 -12.04
N HIS A 57 -6.93 -9.53 -12.86
CA HIS A 57 -7.85 -10.47 -13.49
C HIS A 57 -8.34 -11.54 -12.51
N SER A 58 -7.47 -11.98 -11.61
CA SER A 58 -7.80 -13.00 -10.61
C SER A 58 -8.71 -12.47 -9.52
N LEU A 59 -8.41 -11.28 -8.96
CA LEU A 59 -9.18 -10.69 -7.87
C LEU A 59 -10.47 -10.02 -8.41
N ILE A 60 -11.62 -10.59 -8.08
CA ILE A 60 -12.93 -10.08 -8.53
C ILE A 60 -13.34 -8.88 -7.70
N TYR A 61 -13.45 -9.04 -6.37
CA TYR A 61 -13.88 -7.98 -5.47
C TYR A 61 -13.40 -8.19 -4.03
N LEU A 62 -13.46 -7.10 -3.26
CA LEU A 62 -13.50 -7.11 -1.80
C LEU A 62 -14.80 -6.44 -1.32
N LYS A 63 -15.37 -6.92 -0.22
CA LYS A 63 -16.48 -6.24 0.46
C LYS A 63 -16.52 -6.60 1.94
N ALA A 64 -16.98 -5.67 2.76
CA ALA A 64 -17.40 -5.96 4.12
C ALA A 64 -18.83 -6.50 4.12
N GLY A 65 -19.07 -7.56 4.90
CA GLY A 65 -20.38 -8.16 5.11
C GLY A 65 -20.74 -8.12 6.59
N VAL A 66 -22.04 -7.99 6.90
CA VAL A 66 -22.57 -8.08 8.27
C VAL A 66 -23.30 -9.40 8.41
N LYS A 67 -22.99 -10.15 9.47
CA LYS A 67 -23.63 -11.40 9.84
C LYS A 67 -24.89 -11.14 10.67
N ALA A 68 -25.75 -12.15 10.78
CA ALA A 68 -27.01 -12.06 11.54
C ALA A 68 -26.81 -11.76 13.04
N ASN A 69 -25.65 -12.11 13.60
CA ASN A 69 -25.28 -11.82 14.99
C ASN A 69 -24.70 -10.40 15.19
N GLY A 70 -24.70 -9.54 14.15
CA GLY A 70 -24.16 -8.18 14.21
C GLY A 70 -22.64 -8.08 14.05
N ALA A 71 -21.91 -9.20 14.05
CA ALA A 71 -20.49 -9.19 13.71
C ALA A 71 -20.30 -8.94 12.21
N TRP A 72 -19.13 -8.43 11.83
CA TRP A 72 -18.81 -8.18 10.43
C TRP A 72 -17.53 -8.90 10.00
N ASN A 73 -17.38 -9.09 8.69
CA ASN A 73 -16.20 -9.72 8.11
C ASN A 73 -15.84 -9.11 6.76
N ILE A 74 -14.63 -9.39 6.26
CA ILE A 74 -14.20 -8.98 4.93
C ILE A 74 -14.20 -10.21 4.04
N LEU A 75 -14.92 -10.12 2.93
CA LEU A 75 -14.95 -11.14 1.90
C LEU A 75 -14.05 -10.73 0.74
N ILE A 76 -13.12 -11.59 0.37
CA ILE A 76 -12.26 -11.46 -0.81
C ILE A 76 -12.60 -12.57 -1.80
N SER A 77 -12.80 -12.24 -3.07
CA SER A 77 -13.26 -13.20 -4.09
C SER A 77 -12.34 -13.26 -5.29
N PHE A 78 -11.95 -14.47 -5.67
CA PHE A 78 -11.07 -14.78 -6.80
C PHE A 78 -11.80 -15.61 -7.85
N MET A 79 -11.51 -15.37 -9.13
CA MET A 79 -12.18 -15.99 -10.28
C MET A 79 -12.17 -17.52 -10.25
N ASP A 80 -11.00 -18.11 -10.02
CA ASP A 80 -10.81 -19.57 -10.07
C ASP A 80 -10.52 -20.21 -8.71
N ARG A 81 -10.60 -19.43 -7.62
CA ARG A 81 -10.29 -19.92 -6.25
C ARG A 81 -11.46 -19.77 -5.29
N GLY A 82 -12.51 -19.05 -5.64
CA GLY A 82 -13.69 -18.87 -4.79
C GLY A 82 -13.60 -17.66 -3.88
N THR A 83 -14.34 -17.67 -2.78
CA THR A 83 -14.47 -16.53 -1.86
C THR A 83 -14.01 -16.94 -0.47
N PHE A 84 -13.22 -16.07 0.15
CA PHE A 84 -12.57 -16.29 1.43
C PHE A 84 -12.91 -15.16 2.41
N VAL A 85 -12.85 -15.47 3.69
CA VAL A 85 -12.98 -14.50 4.77
C VAL A 85 -11.58 -14.05 5.18
N ILE A 86 -11.26 -12.77 5.04
CA ILE A 86 -10.01 -12.19 5.52
C ILE A 86 -10.27 -11.22 6.67
N SER A 87 -9.19 -10.89 7.38
CA SER A 87 -9.23 -9.87 8.43
C SER A 87 -8.54 -8.57 8.03
N THR A 88 -8.80 -7.50 8.77
CA THR A 88 -8.11 -6.21 8.61
C THR A 88 -6.59 -6.35 8.72
N LYS A 89 -6.10 -7.25 9.57
CA LYS A 89 -4.67 -7.58 9.70
C LYS A 89 -4.03 -8.11 8.42
N PHE A 90 -4.82 -8.64 7.49
CA PHE A 90 -4.32 -9.11 6.20
C PHE A 90 -3.62 -7.98 5.43
N PHE A 91 -4.17 -6.77 5.48
CA PHE A 91 -3.65 -5.60 4.75
C PHE A 91 -2.31 -5.12 5.28
N GLU A 92 -2.01 -5.33 6.57
CA GLU A 92 -0.78 -4.85 7.22
C GLU A 92 0.49 -5.49 6.64
N GLN A 93 0.36 -6.64 5.99
CA GLN A 93 1.47 -7.40 5.42
C GLN A 93 1.61 -7.24 3.90
N ARG A 94 0.72 -6.47 3.26
CA ARG A 94 0.66 -6.34 1.81
C ARG A 94 1.61 -5.26 1.29
N ILE A 95 2.13 -5.48 0.08
CA ILE A 95 2.92 -4.47 -0.64
C ILE A 95 2.01 -3.41 -1.27
N TYR A 96 2.61 -2.32 -1.76
CA TYR A 96 1.89 -1.19 -2.34
C TYR A 96 0.99 -1.62 -3.50
N THR A 97 1.52 -2.41 -4.44
CA THR A 97 0.79 -2.89 -5.62
C THR A 97 -0.46 -3.70 -5.24
N GLU A 98 -0.34 -4.56 -4.23
CA GLU A 98 -1.45 -5.38 -3.72
C GLU A 98 -2.51 -4.51 -3.04
N LEU A 99 -2.10 -3.60 -2.16
CA LEU A 99 -3.02 -2.69 -1.46
C LEU A 99 -3.74 -1.75 -2.42
N GLN A 100 -3.03 -1.21 -3.42
CA GLN A 100 -3.62 -0.38 -4.46
C GLN A 100 -4.73 -1.14 -5.19
N LEU A 101 -4.46 -2.40 -5.54
CA LEU A 101 -5.40 -3.24 -6.26
C LEU A 101 -6.59 -3.62 -5.39
N MET A 102 -6.36 -4.01 -4.13
CA MET A 102 -7.43 -4.26 -3.16
C MET A 102 -8.31 -3.02 -2.98
N LEU A 103 -7.73 -1.83 -2.86
CA LEU A 103 -8.48 -0.56 -2.76
C LEU A 103 -9.40 -0.34 -3.97
N ILE A 104 -8.94 -0.66 -5.18
CA ILE A 104 -9.72 -0.54 -6.42
C ILE A 104 -10.85 -1.58 -6.46
N LYS A 105 -10.62 -2.77 -5.89
CA LYS A 105 -11.55 -3.91 -5.94
C LYS A 105 -12.59 -3.89 -4.80
N ILE A 106 -12.48 -3.00 -3.82
CA ILE A 106 -13.53 -2.81 -2.80
C ILE A 106 -14.81 -2.28 -3.44
N GLN A 107 -15.92 -3.00 -3.25
CA GLN A 107 -17.23 -2.62 -3.79
C GLN A 107 -17.78 -1.37 -3.12
N ARG A 108 -18.17 -0.36 -3.89
CA ARG A 108 -18.60 0.96 -3.38
C ARG A 108 -20.11 1.06 -3.12
N THR A 109 -20.75 -0.07 -2.85
CA THR A 109 -22.21 -0.19 -2.77
C THR A 109 -22.76 0.02 -1.35
N ALA A 110 -21.92 0.02 -0.32
CA ALA A 110 -22.33 0.15 1.08
C ALA A 110 -21.38 1.06 1.87
N ARG A 111 -21.89 1.78 2.87
CA ARG A 111 -21.10 2.66 3.75
C ARG A 111 -19.99 1.91 4.48
N LEU A 112 -20.26 0.68 4.92
CA LEU A 112 -19.26 -0.18 5.55
C LEU A 112 -18.06 -0.47 4.62
N ASN A 113 -18.30 -0.57 3.30
CA ASN A 113 -17.22 -0.75 2.34
C ASN A 113 -16.42 0.54 2.10
N GLU A 114 -17.05 1.71 2.23
CA GLU A 114 -16.30 2.98 2.18
C GLU A 114 -15.39 3.10 3.41
N LEU A 115 -15.82 2.67 4.59
CA LEU A 115 -14.95 2.58 5.79
C LEU A 115 -13.80 1.58 5.60
N LEU A 116 -14.08 0.39 5.03
CA LEU A 116 -13.02 -0.56 4.66
C LEU A 116 -12.02 0.06 3.67
N ARG A 117 -12.53 0.83 2.71
CA ARG A 117 -11.70 1.52 1.72
C ARG A 117 -10.83 2.60 2.37
N GLU A 118 -11.38 3.37 3.31
CA GLU A 118 -10.63 4.35 4.09
C GLU A 118 -9.52 3.66 4.90
N HIS A 119 -9.84 2.55 5.57
CA HIS A 119 -8.86 1.76 6.31
C HIS A 119 -7.70 1.26 5.43
N VAL A 120 -7.99 0.67 4.27
CA VAL A 120 -6.94 0.23 3.32
C VAL A 120 -6.14 1.42 2.79
N LYS A 121 -6.78 2.57 2.56
CA LYS A 121 -6.12 3.80 2.13
C LYS A 121 -5.15 4.33 3.20
N GLU A 122 -5.53 4.27 4.48
CA GLU A 122 -4.67 4.65 5.60
C GLU A 122 -3.42 3.78 5.71
N ILE A 123 -3.56 2.48 5.50
CA ILE A 123 -2.44 1.54 5.45
C ILE A 123 -1.54 1.88 4.26
N LEU A 124 -2.12 2.05 3.07
CA LEU A 124 -1.40 2.37 1.84
C LEU A 124 -0.57 3.67 1.95
N MET A 125 -1.03 4.68 2.69
CA MET A 125 -0.27 5.91 2.95
C MET A 125 0.98 5.69 3.81
N LYS A 126 1.03 4.61 4.60
CA LYS A 126 2.13 4.26 5.50
C LYS A 126 3.11 3.24 4.89
N VAL A 127 2.68 2.51 3.86
CA VAL A 127 3.51 1.49 3.20
C VAL A 127 4.73 2.12 2.51
N SER A 128 5.83 1.38 2.53
CA SER A 128 7.08 1.80 1.89
C SER A 128 6.90 1.94 0.37
N PRO A 129 7.59 2.90 -0.27
CA PRO A 129 7.62 2.97 -1.74
C PRO A 129 8.05 1.62 -2.34
N GLU A 130 7.35 1.20 -3.39
CA GLU A 130 7.67 -0.03 -4.11
C GLU A 130 8.56 0.29 -5.31
N ILE A 131 9.67 -0.44 -5.45
CA ILE A 131 10.63 -0.25 -6.54
C ILE A 131 10.51 -1.43 -7.51
N SER A 132 10.08 -1.14 -8.73
CA SER A 132 10.06 -2.09 -9.83
C SER A 132 11.34 -2.01 -10.64
N LYS A 133 11.81 -3.16 -11.11
CA LYS A 133 13.05 -3.28 -11.89
C LYS A 133 12.81 -3.22 -13.40
N ASN A 134 11.62 -3.59 -13.85
CA ASN A 134 11.31 -3.70 -15.27
C ASN A 134 9.86 -3.24 -15.57
N PRO A 135 9.66 -2.04 -16.13
CA PRO A 135 10.67 -0.99 -16.26
C PRO A 135 11.11 -0.42 -14.89
N PRO A 136 12.33 0.14 -14.76
CA PRO A 136 12.79 0.76 -13.52
C PRO A 136 11.86 1.90 -13.10
N MET A 137 11.15 1.76 -11.98
CA MET A 137 10.25 2.79 -11.48
C MET A 137 10.00 2.70 -9.97
N VAL A 138 9.53 3.80 -9.41
CA VAL A 138 9.06 3.90 -8.03
C VAL A 138 7.57 4.14 -8.02
N ARG A 139 6.81 3.27 -7.34
CA ARG A 139 5.38 3.45 -7.06
C ARG A 139 5.17 3.82 -5.60
N PHE A 140 4.37 4.85 -5.35
CA PHE A 140 4.13 5.35 -4.00
C PHE A 140 2.85 6.17 -3.90
N MET A 141 2.36 6.37 -2.67
CA MET A 141 1.22 7.26 -2.39
C MET A 141 1.73 8.52 -1.72
N LYS A 142 1.34 9.69 -2.25
CA LYS A 142 1.68 10.98 -1.64
C LYS A 142 0.54 11.95 -1.86
N ASN A 143 0.10 12.59 -0.77
CA ASN A 143 -1.03 13.52 -0.76
C ASN A 143 -2.28 12.88 -1.38
N ASP A 144 -2.65 11.68 -0.93
CA ASP A 144 -3.80 10.91 -1.42
C ASP A 144 -3.77 10.50 -2.90
N LEU A 145 -2.65 10.67 -3.59
CA LEU A 145 -2.51 10.37 -5.01
C LEU A 145 -1.50 9.26 -5.23
N PHE A 146 -1.90 8.28 -6.05
CA PHE A 146 -1.01 7.28 -6.62
C PHE A 146 -0.02 7.96 -7.55
N ARG A 147 1.27 7.69 -7.35
CA ARG A 147 2.36 8.29 -8.13
C ARG A 147 3.27 7.19 -8.65
N ILE A 148 3.72 7.39 -9.88
CA ILE A 148 4.74 6.56 -10.53
C ILE A 148 5.84 7.50 -11.02
N CYS A 149 7.08 7.18 -10.64
CA CYS A 149 8.28 7.87 -11.12
C CYS A 149 9.16 6.85 -11.85
N TYR A 150 9.24 6.93 -13.17
CA TYR A 150 10.19 6.12 -13.94
C TYR A 150 11.61 6.60 -13.67
N LEU A 151 12.54 5.65 -13.52
CA LEU A 151 13.94 5.88 -13.17
C LEU A 151 14.88 5.81 -14.39
N THR A 152 14.32 5.71 -15.59
CA THR A 152 15.09 5.71 -16.83
C THR A 152 15.41 7.13 -17.26
N GLU A 153 16.62 7.34 -17.77
CA GLU A 153 17.14 8.68 -18.11
C GLU A 153 16.26 9.40 -19.14
N ASP A 154 15.69 8.67 -20.08
CA ASP A 154 14.75 9.19 -21.08
C ASP A 154 13.46 9.73 -20.46
N LYS A 155 13.02 9.20 -19.31
CA LYS A 155 11.81 9.64 -18.60
C LYS A 155 12.07 10.68 -17.54
N LEU A 156 13.25 10.67 -16.92
CA LEU A 156 13.58 11.62 -15.85
C LEU A 156 13.50 13.08 -16.30
N LYS A 157 13.83 13.37 -17.56
CA LYS A 157 13.71 14.71 -18.17
C LYS A 157 12.27 15.23 -18.30
N ASP A 158 11.29 14.33 -18.30
CA ASP A 158 9.88 14.69 -18.46
C ASP A 158 9.25 15.18 -17.14
N TYR A 159 9.91 14.93 -16.01
CA TYR A 159 9.41 15.30 -14.69
C TYR A 159 9.96 16.66 -14.23
N PRO A 160 9.14 17.48 -13.52
CA PRO A 160 9.62 18.69 -12.88
C PRO A 160 10.71 18.40 -11.84
N ASN A 161 11.79 19.20 -11.81
CA ASN A 161 12.90 19.01 -10.87
C ASN A 161 12.45 18.96 -9.40
N ASN A 162 11.50 19.82 -9.00
CA ASN A 162 10.96 19.81 -7.64
C ASN A 162 10.21 18.52 -7.31
N TYR A 163 9.57 17.88 -8.30
CA TYR A 163 8.94 16.59 -8.11
C TYR A 163 10.00 15.52 -7.84
N LEU A 164 11.04 15.43 -8.67
CA LEU A 164 12.14 14.46 -8.53
C LEU A 164 12.87 14.60 -7.18
N ILE A 165 13.18 15.83 -6.75
CA ILE A 165 13.75 16.09 -5.41
C ILE A 165 12.80 15.58 -4.32
N SER A 166 11.50 15.77 -4.50
CA SER A 166 10.52 15.31 -3.53
C SER A 166 10.38 13.78 -3.47
N VAL A 167 10.64 13.07 -4.58
CA VAL A 167 10.66 11.61 -4.64
C VAL A 167 11.93 11.08 -4.01
N GLU A 168 13.08 11.66 -4.33
CA GLU A 168 14.37 11.30 -3.73
C GLU A 168 14.33 11.46 -2.20
N LYS A 169 13.83 12.60 -1.70
CA LYS A 169 13.60 12.81 -0.27
C LYS A 169 12.65 11.78 0.33
N TYR A 170 11.53 11.49 -0.34
CA TYR A 170 10.53 10.54 0.14
C TYR A 170 11.11 9.11 0.27
N LEU A 171 11.88 8.67 -0.73
CA LEU A 171 12.61 7.40 -0.65
C LEU A 171 13.54 7.38 0.56
N ARG A 172 14.24 8.47 0.85
CA ARG A 172 15.16 8.55 1.99
C ARG A 172 14.50 8.78 3.34
N SER A 173 13.21 9.15 3.40
CA SER A 173 12.53 9.51 4.66
C SER A 173 11.37 8.61 5.06
N THR A 174 10.88 7.73 4.17
CA THR A 174 9.66 6.94 4.42
C THR A 174 9.96 5.44 4.47
N GLY A 175 9.40 4.76 5.48
CA GLY A 175 9.52 3.32 5.66
C GLY A 175 10.92 2.84 6.07
N PHE A 176 11.23 1.56 5.84
CA PHE A 176 12.56 1.00 6.12
C PHE A 176 13.52 1.21 4.96
N MET A 177 14.83 1.33 5.23
CA MET A 177 15.82 1.36 4.15
C MET A 177 16.03 -0.03 3.57
N THR A 178 15.87 -0.15 2.25
CA THR A 178 16.20 -1.35 1.46
C THR A 178 17.27 -0.99 0.43
N THR A 179 17.98 -2.00 -0.07
CA THR A 179 19.01 -1.82 -1.11
C THR A 179 18.41 -1.23 -2.40
N GLU A 180 17.21 -1.66 -2.77
CA GLU A 180 16.48 -1.17 -3.92
C GLU A 180 16.11 0.32 -3.76
N LYS A 181 15.67 0.71 -2.56
CA LYS A 181 15.27 2.08 -2.27
C LYS A 181 16.47 3.03 -2.30
N ASP A 182 17.60 2.61 -1.73
CA ASP A 182 18.83 3.40 -1.74
C ASP A 182 19.36 3.57 -3.18
N LYS A 183 19.36 2.50 -3.99
CA LYS A 183 19.71 2.56 -5.42
C LYS A 183 18.79 3.48 -6.22
N ALA A 184 17.49 3.45 -5.96
CA ALA A 184 16.52 4.34 -6.61
C ALA A 184 16.77 5.81 -6.22
N ALA A 185 16.98 6.08 -4.94
CA ALA A 185 17.29 7.41 -4.44
C ALA A 185 18.63 7.95 -4.99
N ASP A 186 19.65 7.09 -5.12
CA ASP A 186 20.94 7.44 -5.71
C ASP A 186 20.85 7.71 -7.21
N THR A 187 20.00 6.97 -7.92
CA THR A 187 19.73 7.21 -9.35
C THR A 187 19.12 8.60 -9.55
N LEU A 188 18.11 8.96 -8.75
CA LEU A 188 17.51 10.30 -8.78
C LEU A 188 18.52 11.38 -8.38
N ARG A 189 19.29 11.15 -7.31
CA ARG A 189 20.31 12.09 -6.85
C ARG A 189 21.38 12.35 -7.91
N ARG A 190 21.86 11.31 -8.59
CA ARG A 190 22.85 11.45 -9.68
C ARG A 190 22.30 12.33 -10.81
N TYR A 191 21.09 12.01 -11.29
CA TYR A 191 20.42 12.80 -12.33
C TYR A 191 20.25 14.27 -11.93
N LEU A 192 19.79 14.53 -10.69
CA LEU A 192 19.63 15.89 -10.16
C LEU A 192 20.95 16.64 -10.01
N MET A 193 22.02 15.96 -9.56
CA MET A 193 23.36 16.55 -9.46
C MET A 193 23.89 16.96 -10.83
N GLU A 194 23.66 16.16 -11.86
CA GLU A 194 24.12 16.42 -13.24
C GLU A 194 23.32 17.54 -13.91
N ASN A 195 22.00 17.55 -13.75
CA ASN A 195 21.10 18.38 -14.55
C ASN A 195 20.51 19.60 -13.82
N VAL A 196 20.64 19.69 -12.48
CA VAL A 196 20.00 20.74 -11.68
C VAL A 196 21.04 21.52 -10.85
N PRO A 197 21.57 22.66 -11.36
CA PRO A 197 22.69 23.37 -10.73
C PRO A 197 22.45 23.82 -9.28
N TYR A 198 21.22 24.22 -8.93
CA TYR A 198 20.92 24.63 -7.55
C TYR A 198 20.88 23.45 -6.58
N TYR A 199 20.45 22.26 -7.04
CA TYR A 199 20.44 21.05 -6.24
C TYR A 199 21.87 20.63 -5.90
N ARG A 200 22.75 20.63 -6.92
CA ARG A 200 24.19 20.38 -6.76
C ARG A 200 24.81 21.26 -5.67
N LYS A 201 24.58 22.57 -5.74
CA LYS A 201 25.09 23.53 -4.75
C LYS A 201 24.56 23.26 -3.33
N ARG A 202 23.32 22.80 -3.17
CA ARG A 202 22.74 22.47 -1.85
C ARG A 202 23.37 21.23 -1.26
N VAL A 203 23.57 20.20 -2.08
CA VAL A 203 24.23 18.95 -1.67
C VAL A 203 25.69 19.19 -1.27
N GLU A 204 26.46 19.91 -2.09
CA GLU A 204 27.88 20.25 -1.82
C GLU A 204 28.06 21.06 -0.52
N ARG A 205 27.06 21.88 -0.17
CA ARG A 205 27.05 22.67 1.08
C ARG A 205 26.56 21.87 2.31
N GLY A 206 26.25 20.58 2.17
CA GLY A 206 25.73 19.75 3.25
C GLY A 206 24.33 20.15 3.72
N LEU A 207 23.55 20.85 2.88
CA LEU A 207 22.20 21.32 3.23
C LEU A 207 21.10 20.29 2.90
N GLU A 208 21.48 19.14 2.33
CA GLU A 208 20.61 17.97 2.09
C GLU A 208 21.14 16.73 2.80
N VAL A 209 21.27 16.83 4.13
CA VAL A 209 21.48 15.65 4.98
C VAL A 209 20.12 15.05 5.29
N HIS A 210 19.75 14.01 4.56
CA HIS A 210 18.59 13.19 4.92
C HIS A 210 18.96 12.27 6.08
N PRO A 211 18.16 12.21 7.17
CA PRO A 211 18.40 11.25 8.24
C PRO A 211 18.42 9.85 7.64
N ARG A 212 19.45 9.05 7.95
CA ARG A 212 19.51 7.66 7.52
C ARG A 212 18.36 6.91 8.20
N LEU A 213 17.48 6.32 7.40
CA LEU A 213 16.44 5.45 7.91
C LEU A 213 17.03 4.22 8.57
N PRO A 214 16.33 3.62 9.55
CA PRO A 214 16.70 2.32 10.07
C PRO A 214 16.74 1.29 8.94
N ASN A 215 17.77 0.44 8.94
CA ASN A 215 17.84 -0.70 8.05
C ASN A 215 16.68 -1.65 8.38
N MET A 216 16.13 -2.29 7.36
CA MET A 216 15.21 -3.41 7.59
C MET A 216 15.93 -4.47 8.46
N PRO A 217 15.31 -4.98 9.54
CA PRO A 217 15.89 -6.08 10.29
C PRO A 217 16.14 -7.27 9.36
N LYS A 218 17.31 -7.91 9.48
CA LYS A 218 17.66 -9.09 8.67
C LYS A 218 16.62 -10.18 8.94
N GLN A 219 15.79 -10.50 7.94
CA GLN A 219 14.83 -11.60 8.01
C GLN A 219 15.59 -12.92 8.18
N ASN A 220 15.54 -13.51 9.38
CA ASN A 220 15.72 -14.95 9.50
C ASN A 220 14.43 -15.60 8.97
N GLN A 221 14.58 -16.51 8.01
CA GLN A 221 13.51 -17.25 7.32
C GLN A 221 12.55 -18.05 8.23
N LYS A 222 12.72 -18.01 9.56
CA LYS A 222 11.89 -18.71 10.54
C LYS A 222 10.92 -17.81 11.32
N ASP A 223 10.99 -16.48 11.17
CA ASP A 223 10.14 -15.54 11.92
C ASP A 223 9.17 -14.78 10.99
N VAL A 224 8.39 -15.50 10.17
CA VAL A 224 7.26 -14.93 9.41
C VAL A 224 6.09 -14.55 10.32
N SER A 225 6.20 -14.81 11.63
CA SER A 225 5.29 -14.33 12.65
C SER A 225 6.03 -13.39 13.61
N ILE A 226 5.48 -12.20 13.82
CA ILE A 226 5.84 -11.21 14.86
C ILE A 226 6.91 -10.18 14.44
N ALA A 227 6.48 -9.12 13.75
CA ALA A 227 7.21 -7.84 13.72
C ALA A 227 6.29 -6.62 13.56
N TRP A 228 5.14 -6.57 14.25
CA TRP A 228 4.31 -5.35 14.35
C TRP A 228 3.69 -5.13 15.74
N LEU A 229 4.36 -5.58 16.81
CA LEU A 229 3.89 -5.37 18.20
C LEU A 229 4.66 -4.31 19.00
N TRP A 230 5.58 -3.55 18.39
CA TRP A 230 6.38 -2.55 19.13
C TRP A 230 6.43 -1.19 18.43
N ALA A 231 5.27 -0.58 18.24
CA ALA A 231 5.15 0.86 17.95
C ALA A 231 3.89 1.50 18.56
N GLY A 232 3.32 0.87 19.60
CA GLY A 232 2.07 1.29 20.24
C GLY A 232 2.08 1.18 21.77
N VAL A 233 3.22 1.48 22.41
CA VAL A 233 3.25 1.79 23.85
C VAL A 233 4.20 2.97 24.04
N GLY A 234 3.60 4.13 24.31
CA GLY A 234 4.24 5.41 24.56
C GLY A 234 3.17 6.46 24.75
#